data_AF-A0A6P8PN21-F1
#
_entry.id   AF-A0A6P8PN21-F1
#
_cell.length_a   1.000
_cell.length_b   1.000
_cell.length_c   1.000
_cell.angle_alpha   90.00
_cell.angle_beta   90.00
_cell.angle_gamma   90.00
#
_symmetry.space_group_name_H-M   'P 1'
#
loop_
_entity.id
_entity.type
_entity.pdbx_description
1 polymer ?
#
loop_
_entity_poly.entity_id
_entity_poly.type
_entity_poly.pdbx_seq_one_letter_code
_entity_poly.pdbx_strand_id
1 'polypeptide(L)'
;MAATVRKVIYTSRAPVRKDIYSQAVVVDKTMYICGVVGIDVATGQLVPGGVLEETKQALMNMGEILKAAGCDYSNVFKKHVPARAACQVVALPKGSLIEIEAVAVLGPITDELV
;
A
#
# COMPACT_ATOMS: atom_id res chain seq x y z
N MET A 1 -17.69 26.37 3.91
CA MET A 1 -17.56 25.03 3.29
C MET A 1 -17.53 24.00 4.41
N ALA A 2 -18.12 22.82 4.20
CA ALA A 2 -17.99 21.72 5.16
C ALA A 2 -16.53 21.24 5.20
N ALA A 3 -16.05 20.85 6.38
CA ALA A 3 -14.67 20.39 6.53
C ALA A 3 -14.51 18.95 6.00
N THR A 4 -13.49 18.72 5.17
CA THR A 4 -13.08 17.38 4.75
C THR A 4 -12.30 16.69 5.88
N VAL A 5 -12.68 15.46 6.21
CA VAL A 5 -12.01 14.67 7.26
C VAL A 5 -10.84 13.89 6.64
N ARG A 6 -9.64 14.11 7.17
CA ARG A 6 -8.46 13.30 6.86
C ARG A 6 -8.28 12.22 7.92
N LYS A 7 -8.27 10.94 7.51
CA LYS A 7 -8.00 9.79 8.39
C LYS A 7 -6.61 9.25 8.13
N VAL A 8 -5.83 9.08 9.19
CA VAL A 8 -4.50 8.45 9.12
C VAL A 8 -4.66 6.98 9.46
N ILE A 9 -4.16 6.10 8.60
CA ILE A 9 -4.29 4.65 8.74
C ILE A 9 -2.99 4.08 9.29
N TYR A 10 -3.12 3.27 10.34
CA TYR A 10 -2.04 2.49 10.91
C TYR A 10 -2.53 1.09 11.28
N THR A 11 -1.67 0.10 11.09
CA THR A 11 -1.84 -1.27 11.58
C THR A 11 -0.51 -1.77 12.12
N SER A 12 -0.56 -2.57 13.18
CA SER A 12 0.61 -3.27 13.72
C SER A 12 1.02 -4.48 12.88
N ARG A 13 0.24 -4.84 11.86
CA ARG A 13 0.48 -6.00 10.97
C ARG A 13 1.25 -5.66 9.70
N ALA A 14 1.61 -4.39 9.53
CA ALA A 14 2.50 -3.94 8.48
C ALA A 14 3.59 -3.05 9.08
N PRO A 15 4.80 -3.02 8.48
CA PRO A 15 5.90 -2.20 8.97
C PRO A 15 5.60 -0.70 8.82
N VAL A 16 6.08 0.12 9.76
CA VAL A 16 5.97 1.59 9.68
C VAL A 16 7.00 2.27 10.57
N ARG A 17 7.54 3.40 10.09
CA ARG A 17 8.25 4.38 10.92
C ARG A 17 7.32 5.57 11.16
N LYS A 18 6.53 5.48 12.25
CA LYS A 18 5.44 6.43 12.56
C LYS A 18 5.91 7.87 12.74
N ASP A 19 7.18 8.05 13.07
CA ASP A 19 7.86 9.33 13.21
C ASP A 19 8.15 10.02 11.87
N ILE A 20 8.19 9.27 10.76
CA ILE A 20 8.57 9.79 9.43
C ILE A 20 7.36 9.88 8.49
N TYR A 21 6.51 8.84 8.46
CA TYR A 21 5.38 8.77 7.53
C TYR A 21 4.23 7.89 8.04
N SER A 22 3.06 8.10 7.44
CA SER A 22 1.87 7.27 7.64
C SER A 22 1.83 6.12 6.63
N GLN A 23 1.34 4.94 7.04
CA GLN A 23 1.16 3.80 6.12
C GLN A 23 0.18 4.15 4.99
N ALA A 24 -0.90 4.82 5.35
CA ALA A 24 -1.80 5.42 4.39
C ALA A 24 -2.54 6.62 4.98
N VAL A 25 -3.05 7.45 4.10
CA VAL A 25 -3.92 8.58 4.43
C VAL A 25 -5.17 8.50 3.56
N VAL A 26 -6.33 8.64 4.19
CA VAL A 26 -7.63 8.70 3.51
C VAL A 26 -8.17 10.12 3.59
N VAL A 27 -8.58 10.65 2.44
CA VAL A 27 -9.30 11.92 2.31
C VAL A 27 -10.57 11.64 1.50
N ASP A 28 -11.72 11.91 2.10
CA ASP A 28 -13.04 11.46 1.60
C ASP A 28 -13.08 9.95 1.34
N LYS A 29 -12.99 9.54 0.07
CA LYS A 29 -12.96 8.13 -0.35
C LYS A 29 -11.62 7.72 -0.95
N THR A 30 -10.70 8.65 -1.17
CA THR A 30 -9.43 8.33 -1.79
C THR A 30 -8.39 8.00 -0.72
N MET A 31 -7.77 6.85 -0.87
CA MET A 31 -6.69 6.36 -0.01
C MET A 31 -5.37 6.42 -0.75
N TYR A 32 -4.41 7.10 -0.16
CA TYR A 32 -3.02 7.15 -0.63
C TYR A 32 -2.20 6.24 0.27
N ILE A 33 -1.61 5.19 -0.33
CA ILE A 33 -0.78 4.21 0.36
C ILE A 33 0.68 4.57 0.10
N CYS A 34 1.50 4.62 1.16
CA CYS A 34 2.93 4.87 1.00
C CYS A 34 3.61 3.77 0.19
N GLY A 35 4.85 4.00 -0.23
CA GLY A 35 5.68 2.95 -0.78
C GLY A 35 5.87 1.81 0.21
N VAL A 36 5.53 0.59 -0.22
CA VAL A 36 5.59 -0.62 0.58
C VAL A 36 6.70 -1.51 0.06
N VAL A 37 7.64 -1.86 0.94
CA VAL A 37 8.77 -2.76 0.68
C VAL A 37 8.54 -4.12 1.34
N GLY A 38 9.35 -5.11 0.94
CA GLY A 38 9.29 -6.50 1.40
C GLY A 38 9.82 -6.75 2.82
N ILE A 39 9.43 -5.92 3.79
CA ILE A 39 9.85 -6.07 5.19
C ILE A 39 8.89 -7.00 5.95
N ASP A 40 9.42 -7.97 6.67
CA ASP A 40 8.68 -8.74 7.67
C ASP A 40 8.42 -7.86 8.91
N VAL A 41 7.15 -7.74 9.32
CA VAL A 41 6.75 -6.87 10.44
C VAL A 41 7.24 -7.37 11.81
N ALA A 42 7.41 -8.67 11.99
CA ALA A 42 7.87 -9.26 13.24
C ALA A 42 9.38 -9.03 13.44
N THR A 43 10.16 -9.09 12.36
CA THR A 43 11.62 -8.92 12.42
C THR A 43 12.11 -7.50 12.11
N GLY A 44 11.32 -6.72 11.36
CA GLY A 44 11.70 -5.39 10.87
C GLY A 44 12.75 -5.40 9.75
N GLN A 45 13.07 -6.58 9.20
CA GLN A 45 14.08 -6.79 8.15
C GLN A 45 13.43 -7.17 6.82
N LEU A 46 14.17 -6.98 5.71
CA LEU A 46 13.76 -7.49 4.41
C LEU A 46 13.74 -9.01 4.43
N VAL A 47 12.72 -9.60 3.82
CA VAL A 47 12.67 -11.07 3.68
C VAL A 47 13.80 -11.55 2.75
N PRO A 48 14.43 -12.70 3.06
CA PRO A 48 15.43 -13.28 2.17
C PRO A 48 14.77 -13.88 0.92
N GLY A 49 15.57 -14.20 -0.11
CA GLY A 49 15.09 -14.83 -1.34
C GLY A 49 14.93 -13.86 -2.53
N GLY A 50 15.28 -12.59 -2.33
CA GLY A 50 15.35 -11.59 -3.40
C GLY A 50 13.99 -11.08 -3.84
N VAL A 51 13.95 -10.51 -5.05
CA VAL A 51 12.82 -9.68 -5.51
C VAL A 51 11.47 -10.38 -5.48
N LEU A 52 11.42 -11.70 -5.73
CA LEU A 52 10.16 -12.44 -5.73
C LEU A 52 9.55 -12.49 -4.32
N GLU A 53 10.35 -12.81 -3.31
CA GLU A 53 9.89 -12.89 -1.92
C GLU A 53 9.61 -11.51 -1.36
N GLU A 54 10.44 -10.51 -1.69
CA GLU A 54 10.17 -9.11 -1.33
C GLU A 54 8.87 -8.60 -1.93
N THR A 55 8.56 -8.96 -3.19
CA THR A 55 7.30 -8.58 -3.85
C THR A 55 6.10 -9.18 -3.12
N LYS A 56 6.16 -10.48 -2.79
CA LYS A 56 5.09 -11.14 -2.03
C LYS A 56 4.90 -10.48 -0.66
N GLN A 57 5.98 -10.20 0.05
CA GLN A 57 5.91 -9.56 1.36
C GLN A 57 5.38 -8.13 1.26
N ALA A 58 5.79 -7.35 0.26
CA ALA A 58 5.28 -6.00 0.02
C ALA A 58 3.75 -6.02 -0.22
N LEU A 59 3.26 -6.97 -1.02
CA LEU A 59 1.83 -7.16 -1.22
C LEU A 59 1.11 -7.69 0.04
N MET A 60 1.72 -8.55 0.85
CA MET A 60 1.10 -8.93 2.12
C MET A 60 0.95 -7.72 3.06
N ASN A 61 2.00 -6.92 3.17
CA ASN A 61 2.01 -5.68 3.96
C ASN A 61 0.96 -4.68 3.47
N MET A 62 0.88 -4.44 2.16
CA MET A 62 -0.13 -3.56 1.56
C MET A 62 -1.55 -4.08 1.81
N GLY A 63 -1.75 -5.40 1.75
CA GLY A 63 -3.03 -6.02 2.09
C GLY A 63 -3.47 -5.75 3.53
N GLU A 64 -2.54 -5.79 4.49
CA GLU A 64 -2.85 -5.44 5.88
C GLU A 64 -3.16 -3.95 6.07
N ILE A 65 -2.53 -3.06 5.29
CA ILE A 65 -2.84 -1.62 5.29
C ILE A 65 -4.24 -1.36 4.72
N LEU A 66 -4.59 -2.02 3.61
CA LEU A 66 -5.94 -1.95 3.02
C LEU A 66 -7.00 -2.43 4.02
N LYS A 67 -6.77 -3.57 4.67
CA LYS A 67 -7.68 -4.12 5.69
C LYS A 67 -7.91 -3.15 6.85
N ALA A 68 -6.87 -2.43 7.28
CA ALA A 68 -6.98 -1.42 8.33
C ALA A 68 -7.86 -0.23 7.94
N ALA A 69 -8.03 0.04 6.64
CA ALA A 69 -8.95 1.03 6.10
C ALA A 69 -10.36 0.47 5.79
N GLY A 70 -10.61 -0.83 6.06
CA GLY A 70 -11.86 -1.51 5.71
C GLY A 70 -11.96 -1.90 4.23
N CYS A 71 -10.81 -2.02 3.55
CA CYS A 71 -10.69 -2.41 2.15
C CYS A 71 -9.94 -3.72 1.98
N ASP A 72 -9.97 -4.26 0.78
CA ASP A 72 -9.09 -5.32 0.33
C ASP A 72 -8.59 -5.04 -1.09
N TYR A 73 -7.95 -6.03 -1.71
CA TYR A 73 -7.46 -5.88 -3.07
C TYR A 73 -8.56 -5.69 -4.09
N SER A 74 -9.82 -6.06 -3.84
CA SER A 74 -10.92 -5.81 -4.78
C SER A 74 -11.24 -4.31 -4.94
N ASN A 75 -10.88 -3.48 -3.96
CA ASN A 75 -10.96 -2.02 -4.04
C ASN A 75 -9.90 -1.41 -4.98
N VAL A 76 -8.92 -2.21 -5.42
CA VAL A 76 -7.81 -1.82 -6.31
C VAL A 76 -7.78 -2.65 -7.60
N PHE A 77 -8.16 -3.92 -7.50
CA PHE A 77 -8.13 -4.97 -8.51
C PHE A 77 -9.54 -5.58 -8.61
N LYS A 78 -10.43 -4.96 -9.37
CA LYS A 78 -11.75 -5.54 -9.66
C LYS A 78 -11.66 -6.43 -10.90
N LYS A 79 -12.64 -6.32 -11.81
CA LYS A 79 -12.62 -7.03 -13.11
C LYS A 79 -11.46 -6.54 -13.97
N HIS A 80 -11.14 -5.26 -13.86
CA HIS A 80 -10.04 -4.62 -14.56
C HIS A 80 -8.86 -4.44 -13.58
N VAL A 81 -7.69 -4.90 -14.01
CA VAL A 81 -6.44 -4.67 -13.27
C VAL A 81 -6.14 -3.17 -13.24
N PRO A 82 -5.53 -2.64 -12.16
CA PRO A 82 -5.28 -1.22 -12.01
C PRO A 82 -4.32 -0.71 -13.08
N ALA A 83 -4.47 0.58 -13.40
CA ALA A 83 -3.45 1.30 -14.13
C ALA A 83 -2.10 1.19 -13.40
N ARG A 84 -1.01 1.06 -14.15
CA ARG A 84 0.32 0.80 -13.58
C ARG A 84 1.41 1.54 -14.33
N ALA A 85 2.33 2.10 -13.56
CA ALA A 85 3.66 2.51 -14.01
C ALA A 85 4.70 1.61 -13.36
N ALA A 86 5.78 1.29 -14.08
CA ALA A 86 6.91 0.57 -13.54
C ALA A 86 8.19 1.21 -14.09
N CYS A 87 9.09 1.61 -13.20
CA CYS A 87 10.38 2.17 -13.58
C CYS A 87 11.45 1.65 -12.63
N GLN A 88 12.67 1.50 -13.15
CA GLN A 88 13.82 1.17 -12.33
C GLN A 88 14.40 2.47 -11.75
N VAL A 89 14.70 2.45 -10.46
CA VAL A 89 15.39 3.53 -9.76
C VAL A 89 16.83 3.13 -9.41
N VAL A 90 17.65 4.10 -9.00
CA VAL A 90 19.06 3.86 -8.64
C VAL A 90 19.18 3.04 -7.35
N ALA A 91 18.34 3.32 -6.36
CA ALA A 91 18.30 2.61 -5.08
C ALA A 91 16.94 2.79 -4.40
N LEU A 92 16.57 1.82 -3.57
CA LEU A 92 15.39 1.86 -2.71
C LEU A 92 15.81 1.82 -1.23
N PRO A 93 14.93 2.24 -0.30
CA PRO A 93 15.20 2.20 1.13
C PRO A 93 15.63 0.82 1.61
N LYS A 94 16.61 0.78 2.53
CA LYS A 94 17.19 -0.46 3.10
C LYS A 94 17.77 -1.44 2.07
N GLY A 95 18.00 -1.00 0.82
CA GLY A 95 18.48 -1.88 -0.25
C GLY A 95 17.42 -2.85 -0.76
N SER A 96 16.13 -2.55 -0.58
CA SER A 96 15.06 -3.36 -1.13
C SER A 96 15.15 -3.42 -2.65
N LEU A 97 14.68 -4.53 -3.21
CA LEU A 97 14.65 -4.75 -4.66
C LEU A 97 13.34 -4.29 -5.29
N ILE A 98 12.31 -4.02 -4.49
CA ILE A 98 11.01 -3.55 -4.96
C ILE A 98 10.31 -2.68 -3.91
N GLU A 99 9.67 -1.63 -4.39
CA GLU A 99 8.77 -0.78 -3.62
C GLU A 99 7.47 -0.61 -4.41
N ILE A 100 6.32 -0.79 -3.76
CA ILE A 100 5.01 -0.68 -4.39
C ILE A 100 4.19 0.36 -3.64
N GLU A 101 3.81 1.43 -4.33
CA GLU A 101 2.81 2.40 -3.87
C GLU A 101 1.47 2.15 -4.55
N ALA A 102 0.38 2.64 -3.97
CA ALA A 102 -0.95 2.48 -4.53
C ALA A 102 -1.90 3.61 -4.14
N VAL A 103 -2.88 3.83 -5.01
CA VAL A 103 -4.06 4.63 -4.74
C VAL A 103 -5.28 3.71 -4.78
N ALA A 104 -6.12 3.79 -3.75
CA ALA A 104 -7.35 2.99 -3.64
C ALA A 104 -8.57 3.89 -3.39
N VAL A 105 -9.76 3.37 -3.72
CA VAL A 105 -11.03 4.05 -3.44
C VAL A 105 -11.84 3.23 -2.44
N LEU A 106 -12.33 3.89 -1.38
CA LEU A 106 -13.13 3.27 -0.34
C LEU A 106 -14.60 3.15 -0.76
N GLY A 107 -15.21 2.05 -0.31
CA GLY A 107 -16.64 1.78 -0.49
C GLY A 107 -16.97 0.97 -1.74
N PRO A 108 -18.27 0.82 -2.07
CA PRO A 108 -18.70 0.11 -3.26
C PRO A 108 -18.23 0.81 -4.54
N ILE A 109 -17.60 0.06 -5.44
CA ILE A 109 -17.11 0.54 -6.74
C ILE A 109 -17.85 -0.20 -7.84
N THR A 110 -18.25 0.51 -8.89
CA THR A 110 -18.76 -0.05 -10.15
C THR A 110 -17.91 0.46 -11.29
N ASP A 111 -17.49 -0.44 -12.18
CA ASP A 111 -16.68 -0.08 -13.34
C ASP A 111 -17.62 0.34 -14.48
N GLU A 112 -17.31 1.46 -15.12
CA GLU A 112 -17.93 1.91 -16.35
C GLU A 112 -16.83 1.96 -17.42
N LEU A 113 -17.04 1.27 -18.54
CA LEU A 113 -16.11 1.25 -19.65
C LEU A 113 -16.53 2.30 -20.67
N VAL A 114 -15.58 3.16 -21.03
CA VAL A 114 -15.71 4.20 -22.07
C VAL A 114 -15.00 3.80 -23.35
#